data_AF-A0A9W8KYG7-F1
#
_entry.id   AF-A0A9W8KYG7-F1
#
_cell.length_a   1.000
_cell.length_b   1.000
_cell.length_c   1.000
_cell.angle_alpha   90.00
_cell.angle_beta   90.00
_cell.angle_gamma   90.00
#
_symmetry.space_group_name_H-M   'P 1'
#
loop_
_entity.id
_entity.type
_entity.pdbx_description
1 polymer ?
#
loop_
_entity_poly.entity_id
_entity_poly.type
_entity_poly.pdbx_seq_one_letter_code
_entity_poly.pdbx_strand_id
1 'polypeptide(L)'
;MLRRLTILPYLLRVSRPAAARGTVSDTCKHVKFASLNIARHYTTGTDLDKEIEVISDLAATAKDEMDFAEESRNSVYYNEDKTAAHHAVDDMTNTYAKLLDRLSNDDRQSVESRIGMKIKEIQAAYEIMTQNDLDD
;
A
#
# COMPACT_ATOMS: atom_id res chain seq x y z
N MET A 1 3.61 43.61 -38.16
CA MET A 1 2.54 44.14 -37.28
C MET A 1 2.37 43.19 -36.10
N LEU A 2 3.02 43.48 -34.96
CA LEU A 2 2.98 42.65 -33.76
C LEU A 2 1.85 43.13 -32.85
N ARG A 3 0.76 42.38 -32.74
CA ARG A 3 -0.30 42.61 -31.75
C ARG A 3 -0.06 41.65 -30.58
N ARG A 4 0.68 42.13 -29.57
CA ARG A 4 0.83 41.47 -28.27
C ARG A 4 -0.35 41.91 -27.40
N LEU A 5 -1.33 41.03 -27.21
CA LEU A 5 -2.48 41.26 -26.34
C LEU A 5 -2.38 40.31 -25.14
N THR A 6 -2.43 40.90 -23.94
CA THR A 6 -2.84 40.32 -22.62
C THR A 6 -2.02 39.13 -22.09
N ILE A 7 -1.60 39.11 -20.83
CA ILE A 7 -2.45 38.82 -19.66
C ILE A 7 -1.74 39.31 -18.38
N LEU A 8 -2.55 39.86 -17.47
CA LEU A 8 -2.21 40.40 -16.14
C LEU A 8 -1.63 39.31 -15.21
N PRO A 9 -0.57 39.58 -14.43
CA PRO A 9 -0.21 38.73 -13.30
C PRO A 9 -1.15 39.00 -12.12
N TYR A 10 -1.96 37.99 -11.80
CA TYR A 10 -2.83 37.97 -10.62
C TYR A 10 -1.99 38.01 -9.33
N LEU A 11 -2.37 38.95 -8.47
CA LEU A 11 -1.90 39.13 -7.10
C LEU A 11 -2.27 37.92 -6.24
N LEU A 12 -1.31 37.37 -5.48
CA LEU A 12 -1.62 36.71 -4.21
C LEU A 12 -0.58 37.08 -3.15
N ARG A 13 -1.01 38.06 -2.37
CA ARG A 13 -0.47 38.58 -1.12
C ARG A 13 -0.57 37.51 -0.04
N VAL A 14 0.55 36.89 0.32
CA VAL A 14 0.63 36.01 1.49
C VAL A 14 0.83 36.87 2.73
N SER A 15 -0.27 37.28 3.37
CA SER A 15 -0.27 37.83 4.72
C SER A 15 -0.28 36.67 5.72
N ARG A 16 0.84 36.41 6.39
CA ARG A 16 0.90 35.54 7.58
C ARG A 16 1.04 36.40 8.84
N PRO A 17 0.06 36.39 9.77
CA PRO A 17 0.19 37.09 11.04
C PRO A 17 1.11 36.34 12.00
N ALA A 18 1.92 37.13 12.72
CA ALA A 18 2.77 36.73 13.82
C ALA A 18 1.97 36.58 15.12
N ALA A 19 2.15 35.47 15.82
CA ALA A 19 1.78 35.27 17.22
C ALA A 19 2.48 33.99 17.71
N ALA A 20 2.92 33.83 18.94
CA ALA A 20 3.28 34.70 20.05
C ALA A 20 4.01 33.74 21.02
N ARG A 21 5.02 34.22 21.71
CA ARG A 21 5.81 33.45 22.67
C ARG A 21 4.94 33.10 23.89
N GLY A 22 5.05 31.85 24.36
CA GLY A 22 4.60 31.44 25.68
C GLY A 22 5.68 30.57 26.32
N THR A 23 6.32 31.10 27.35
CA THR A 23 7.26 30.40 28.24
C THR A 23 6.56 30.08 29.55
N VAL A 24 6.56 28.82 29.99
CA VAL A 24 6.51 28.32 31.39
C VAL A 24 6.71 26.80 31.28
N SER A 25 7.80 26.17 31.72
CA SER A 25 8.29 25.94 33.09
C SER A 25 7.24 25.35 34.03
N ASP A 26 7.08 24.03 34.00
CA ASP A 26 6.58 23.26 35.14
C ASP A 26 7.50 22.06 35.38
N THR A 27 8.28 22.17 36.44
CA THR A 27 9.04 21.07 37.01
C THR A 27 8.09 20.15 37.80
N CYS A 28 8.34 18.85 37.63
CA CYS A 28 8.15 17.79 38.61
C CYS A 28 6.75 17.63 39.23
N LYS A 29 6.10 16.52 38.89
CA LYS A 29 5.44 15.65 39.87
C LYS A 29 5.36 14.22 39.35
N HIS A 30 6.19 13.40 39.96
CA HIS A 30 6.12 11.94 40.09
C HIS A 30 4.74 11.36 39.77
N VAL A 31 4.53 10.94 38.52
CA VAL A 31 3.38 10.10 38.17
C VAL A 31 3.75 8.69 38.58
N LYS A 32 3.14 8.22 39.66
CA LYS A 32 3.16 6.81 40.02
C LYS A 32 2.77 6.05 38.75
N PHE A 33 3.65 5.18 38.26
CA PHE A 33 3.28 4.14 37.30
C PHE A 33 2.36 3.17 38.03
N ALA A 34 1.13 3.62 38.33
CA ALA A 34 0.03 2.73 38.60
C ALA A 34 -0.15 1.94 37.31
N SER A 35 0.11 0.65 37.41
CA SER A 35 -0.09 -0.38 36.40
C SER A 35 -1.36 -0.08 35.62
N LEU A 36 -1.17 0.64 34.51
CA LEU A 36 -2.17 0.85 33.50
C LEU A 36 -2.19 -0.46 32.73
N ASN A 37 -2.96 -1.40 33.27
CA ASN A 37 -3.42 -2.59 32.58
C ASN A 37 -4.39 -2.11 31.49
N ILE A 38 -3.84 -1.44 30.48
CA ILE A 38 -4.57 -1.06 29.28
C ILE A 38 -4.59 -2.32 28.44
N ALA A 39 -5.47 -3.25 28.80
CA ALA A 39 -5.99 -4.21 27.86
C ALA A 39 -6.76 -3.40 26.81
N ARG A 40 -6.03 -2.85 25.82
CA ARG A 40 -6.60 -2.39 24.57
C ARG A 40 -7.19 -3.63 23.89
N HIS A 41 -8.43 -3.94 24.22
CA HIS A 41 -9.26 -4.78 23.38
C HIS A 41 -9.61 -3.97 22.12
N TYR A 42 -8.67 -3.93 21.18
CA TYR A 42 -8.97 -3.75 19.77
C TYR A 42 -9.07 -5.16 19.20
N THR A 43 -10.26 -5.74 19.20
CA THR A 43 -10.47 -7.07 18.61
C THR A 43 -11.59 -6.91 17.60
N THR A 44 -11.21 -6.57 16.37
CA THR A 44 -11.92 -6.72 15.07
C THR A 44 -11.24 -5.85 14.02
N GLY A 45 -11.17 -4.52 14.21
CA GLY A 45 -10.60 -3.60 13.21
C GLY A 45 -9.08 -3.72 12.98
N THR A 46 -8.29 -3.84 14.05
CA THR A 46 -6.81 -3.96 13.92
C THR A 46 -6.36 -5.27 13.32
N ASP A 47 -7.19 -6.31 13.39
CA ASP A 47 -6.82 -7.61 12.83
C ASP A 47 -7.07 -7.63 11.32
N LEU A 48 -8.12 -6.94 10.84
CA LEU A 48 -8.31 -6.69 9.41
C LEU A 48 -7.19 -5.85 8.82
N ASP A 49 -6.78 -4.77 9.49
CA ASP A 49 -5.72 -3.91 9.01
C ASP A 49 -4.38 -4.66 8.90
N LYS A 50 -4.07 -5.57 9.85
CA LYS A 50 -2.91 -6.47 9.77
C LYS A 50 -3.02 -7.48 8.63
N GLU A 51 -4.18 -8.09 8.43
CA GLU A 51 -4.37 -9.05 7.33
C GLU A 51 -4.23 -8.34 5.97
N ILE A 52 -4.68 -7.09 5.84
CA ILE A 52 -4.44 -6.25 4.65
C ILE A 52 -2.95 -5.93 4.49
N GLU A 53 -2.24 -5.61 5.57
CA GLU A 53 -0.79 -5.35 5.56
C GLU A 53 -0.03 -6.59 5.05
N VAL A 54 -0.35 -7.78 5.55
CA VAL A 54 0.23 -9.04 5.08
C VAL A 54 0.00 -9.25 3.58
N ILE A 55 -1.21 -8.98 3.08
CA ILE A 55 -1.50 -9.08 1.64
C ILE A 55 -0.71 -8.02 0.85
N SER A 56 -0.54 -6.83 1.42
CA SER A 56 0.26 -5.77 0.79
C SER A 56 1.74 -6.15 0.67
N ASP A 57 2.28 -6.83 1.68
CA ASP A 57 3.64 -7.36 1.68
C ASP A 57 3.79 -8.48 0.66
N LEU A 58 2.85 -9.44 0.62
CA LEU A 58 2.82 -10.48 -0.41
C LEU A 58 2.73 -9.89 -1.82
N ALA A 59 1.98 -8.81 -2.01
CA ALA A 59 1.92 -8.11 -3.29
C ALA A 59 3.24 -7.42 -3.66
N ALA A 60 4.02 -6.94 -2.68
CA ALA A 60 5.35 -6.42 -2.93
C ALA A 60 6.32 -7.56 -3.31
N THR A 61 6.30 -8.66 -2.57
CA THR A 61 7.08 -9.86 -2.90
C THR A 61 6.75 -10.40 -4.29
N ALA A 62 5.47 -10.52 -4.64
CA ALA A 62 5.07 -10.98 -5.97
C ALA A 62 5.62 -10.08 -7.09
N LYS A 63 5.68 -8.77 -6.86
CA LYS A 63 6.27 -7.84 -7.81
C LYS A 63 7.79 -8.04 -7.93
N ASP A 64 8.49 -8.17 -6.81
CA ASP A 64 9.94 -8.40 -6.81
C ASP A 64 10.30 -9.70 -7.55
N GLU A 65 9.55 -10.79 -7.33
CA GLU A 65 9.75 -12.05 -8.05
C GLU A 65 9.46 -11.95 -9.56
N MET A 66 8.46 -11.15 -9.94
CA MET A 66 8.21 -10.86 -11.36
C MET A 66 9.35 -10.05 -11.99
N ASP A 67 9.90 -9.08 -11.26
CA ASP A 67 11.05 -8.30 -11.72
C ASP A 67 12.28 -9.20 -11.89
N PHE A 68 12.53 -10.15 -10.97
CA PHE A 68 13.59 -11.16 -11.12
C PHE A 68 13.39 -12.05 -12.35
N ALA A 69 12.16 -12.51 -12.59
CA ALA A 69 11.84 -13.29 -13.78
C ALA A 69 12.10 -12.49 -15.07
N GLU A 70 11.79 -11.20 -15.10
CA GLU A 70 12.07 -10.34 -16.25
C GLU A 70 13.58 -10.15 -16.45
N GLU A 71 14.34 -9.93 -15.37
CA GLU A 71 15.80 -9.81 -15.42
C GLU A 71 16.48 -11.08 -15.94
N SER A 72 15.90 -12.26 -15.64
CA SER A 72 16.44 -13.55 -16.05
C SER A 72 15.84 -14.11 -17.35
N ARG A 73 14.99 -13.37 -18.07
CA ARG A 73 14.31 -13.78 -19.34
C ARG A 73 15.21 -14.50 -20.36
N ASN A 74 16.47 -14.07 -20.46
CA ASN A 74 17.43 -14.61 -21.43
C ASN A 74 18.41 -15.63 -20.81
N SER A 75 18.07 -16.18 -19.65
CA SER A 75 18.88 -17.10 -18.86
C SER A 75 18.19 -18.44 -18.69
N VAL A 76 18.97 -19.47 -18.32
CA VAL A 76 18.44 -20.80 -17.97
C VAL A 76 17.62 -20.74 -16.67
N TYR A 77 17.89 -19.75 -15.81
CA TYR A 77 17.16 -19.54 -14.53
C TYR A 77 15.73 -19.02 -14.71
N TYR A 78 15.39 -18.55 -15.91
CA TYR A 78 14.09 -17.94 -16.19
C TYR A 78 12.89 -18.80 -15.74
N ASN A 79 12.94 -20.11 -16.00
CA ASN A 79 11.83 -21.00 -15.65
C ASN A 79 11.65 -21.14 -14.13
N GLU A 80 12.74 -21.09 -13.38
CA GLU A 80 12.69 -21.17 -11.91
C GLU A 80 12.14 -19.87 -11.33
N ASP A 81 12.63 -18.72 -11.80
CA ASP A 81 12.18 -17.40 -11.35
C ASP A 81 10.70 -17.16 -11.73
N LYS A 82 10.28 -17.58 -12.94
CA LYS A 82 8.88 -17.53 -13.36
C LYS A 82 7.98 -18.39 -12.47
N THR A 83 8.48 -19.54 -12.01
CA THR A 83 7.76 -20.41 -11.08
C THR A 83 7.63 -19.74 -9.70
N ALA A 84 8.69 -19.08 -9.22
CA ALA A 84 8.64 -18.29 -7.99
C ALA A 84 7.62 -17.14 -8.09
N ALA A 85 7.62 -16.39 -9.19
CA ALA A 85 6.63 -15.34 -9.46
C ALA A 85 5.19 -15.90 -9.48
N HIS A 86 4.96 -17.05 -10.12
CA HIS A 86 3.65 -17.72 -10.10
C HIS A 86 3.20 -18.04 -8.67
N HIS A 87 4.08 -18.64 -7.86
CA HIS A 87 3.76 -18.98 -6.47
C HIS A 87 3.43 -17.75 -5.63
N ALA A 88 4.20 -16.67 -5.76
CA ALA A 88 3.95 -15.45 -5.00
C ALA A 88 2.61 -14.78 -5.38
N VAL A 89 2.25 -14.75 -6.67
CA VAL A 89 0.95 -14.23 -7.14
C VAL A 89 -0.21 -15.11 -6.68
N ASP A 90 -0.04 -16.43 -6.71
CA ASP A 90 -1.05 -17.38 -6.23
C ASP A 90 -1.25 -17.26 -4.72
N ASP A 91 -0.18 -17.17 -3.93
CA ASP A 91 -0.23 -16.98 -2.48
C ASP A 91 -0.94 -15.67 -2.10
N MET A 92 -0.63 -14.57 -2.79
CA MET A 92 -1.33 -13.29 -2.63
C MET A 92 -2.83 -13.45 -2.92
N THR A 93 -3.18 -14.05 -4.05
CA THR A 93 -4.57 -14.21 -4.51
C THR A 93 -5.37 -15.11 -3.57
N ASN A 94 -4.78 -16.22 -3.14
CA ASN A 94 -5.39 -17.17 -2.21
C ASN A 94 -5.58 -16.57 -0.82
N THR A 95 -4.60 -15.81 -0.33
CA THR A 95 -4.71 -15.13 0.98
C THR A 95 -5.83 -14.09 0.95
N TYR A 96 -5.93 -13.32 -0.12
CA TYR A 96 -7.01 -12.38 -0.32
C TYR A 96 -8.38 -13.05 -0.43
N ALA A 97 -8.51 -14.13 -1.22
CA ALA A 97 -9.76 -14.87 -1.33
C ALA A 97 -10.23 -15.44 0.01
N LYS A 98 -9.30 -16.01 0.81
CA LYS A 98 -9.58 -16.52 2.16
C LYS A 98 -10.00 -15.39 3.12
N LEU A 99 -9.43 -14.20 2.99
CA LEU A 99 -9.86 -13.04 3.76
C LEU A 99 -11.30 -12.66 3.40
N LEU A 100 -11.64 -12.57 2.12
CA LEU A 100 -13.01 -12.21 1.70
C LEU A 100 -14.06 -13.24 2.12
N ASP A 101 -13.73 -14.54 2.11
CA ASP A 101 -14.65 -15.61 2.52
C ASP A 101 -15.01 -15.57 4.01
N ARG A 102 -14.11 -15.04 4.85
CA ARG A 102 -14.32 -14.88 6.29
C ARG A 102 -15.16 -13.66 6.67
N LEU A 103 -15.35 -12.70 5.76
CA LEU A 103 -15.91 -11.39 6.08
C LEU A 103 -17.40 -11.26 5.79
N SER A 104 -18.04 -10.37 6.56
CA SER A 104 -19.40 -9.89 6.28
C SER A 104 -19.40 -8.97 5.04
N ASN A 105 -20.56 -8.79 4.40
CA ASN A 105 -20.67 -7.97 3.18
C ASN A 105 -20.13 -6.53 3.37
N ASP A 106 -20.33 -5.93 4.54
CA ASP A 106 -19.91 -4.55 4.82
C ASP A 106 -18.38 -4.43 4.91
N ASP A 107 -17.73 -5.36 5.64
CA ASP A 107 -16.26 -5.37 5.76
C ASP A 107 -15.58 -5.76 4.44
N ARG A 108 -16.22 -6.66 3.69
CA ARG A 108 -15.74 -7.10 2.38
C ARG A 108 -15.60 -5.92 1.41
N GLN A 109 -16.60 -5.04 1.34
CA GLN A 109 -16.54 -3.86 0.47
C GLN A 109 -15.42 -2.89 0.88
N SER A 110 -15.18 -2.74 2.19
CA SER A 110 -14.08 -1.94 2.71
C SER A 110 -12.72 -2.51 2.30
N VAL A 111 -12.52 -3.82 2.45
CA VAL A 111 -11.29 -4.52 2.04
C VAL A 111 -11.07 -4.45 0.53
N GLU A 112 -12.11 -4.75 -0.27
CA GLU A 112 -12.05 -4.68 -1.73
C GLU A 112 -11.67 -3.27 -2.21
N SER A 113 -12.18 -2.22 -1.56
CA SER A 113 -11.86 -0.83 -1.90
C SER A 113 -10.42 -0.44 -1.55
N ARG A 114 -9.85 -1.02 -0.48
CA ARG A 114 -8.50 -0.69 0.00
C ARG A 114 -7.39 -1.39 -0.77
N ILE A 115 -7.55 -2.70 -1.03
CA ILE A 115 -6.47 -3.52 -1.62
C ILE A 115 -6.87 -4.25 -2.90
N GLY A 116 -8.16 -4.34 -3.22
CA GLY A 116 -8.63 -5.08 -4.40
C GLY A 116 -8.11 -4.52 -5.72
N MET A 117 -7.88 -3.21 -5.82
CA MET A 117 -7.26 -2.60 -7.00
C MET A 117 -5.80 -3.03 -7.17
N LYS A 118 -5.01 -3.00 -6.09
CA LYS A 118 -3.60 -3.41 -6.10
C LYS A 118 -3.42 -4.86 -6.55
N ILE A 119 -4.28 -5.76 -6.06
CA ILE A 119 -4.23 -7.18 -6.43
C ILE A 119 -4.52 -7.37 -7.93
N LYS A 120 -5.53 -6.68 -8.45
CA LYS A 120 -5.88 -6.74 -9.88
C LYS A 120 -4.76 -6.21 -10.77
N GLU A 121 -4.09 -5.15 -10.34
CA GLU A 121 -2.93 -4.59 -11.06
C GLU A 121 -1.79 -5.60 -11.16
N ILE A 122 -1.43 -6.26 -10.06
CA ILE A 122 -0.40 -7.31 -10.03
C ILE A 122 -0.80 -8.50 -10.92
N GLN A 123 -2.05 -8.97 -10.83
CA GLN A 123 -2.55 -10.08 -11.64
C GLN A 123 -2.52 -9.74 -13.14
N ALA A 124 -2.93 -8.54 -13.53
CA ALA A 124 -2.87 -8.09 -14.92
C ALA A 124 -1.42 -7.99 -15.41
N ALA A 125 -0.51 -7.48 -14.58
CA ALA A 125 0.91 -7.41 -14.91
C ALA A 125 1.50 -8.82 -15.11
N TYR A 126 1.14 -9.77 -14.24
CA TYR A 126 1.56 -11.17 -14.36
C TYR A 126 1.02 -11.81 -15.65
N GLU A 127 -0.26 -11.59 -15.98
CA GLU A 127 -0.87 -12.09 -17.22
C GLU A 127 -0.14 -11.54 -18.46
N ILE A 128 0.17 -10.25 -18.48
CA ILE A 128 0.95 -9.63 -19.57
C ILE A 128 2.33 -10.27 -19.69
N MET A 129 3.03 -10.46 -18.57
CA MET A 129 4.34 -11.12 -18.56
C MET A 129 4.25 -12.52 -19.18
N THR A 130 3.24 -13.31 -18.79
CA THR A 130 3.05 -14.66 -19.33
C THR A 130 2.62 -14.70 -20.80
N GLN A 131 1.90 -13.68 -21.26
CA GLN A 131 1.46 -13.58 -22.66
C GLN A 131 2.64 -13.28 -23.60
N ASN A 132 3.58 -12.43 -23.18
CA ASN A 132 4.78 -12.11 -23.96
C ASN A 132 5.63 -13.35 -24.26
N ASP A 133 5.58 -14.37 -23.41
CA ASP A 133 6.36 -15.61 -23.59
C ASP A 133 5.75 -16.57 -24.62
N LEU A 134 4.53 -16.31 -25.11
CA LEU A 134 3.86 -17.12 -26.14
C LEU A 134 4.11 -16.59 -27.55
N ASP A 135 4.63 -15.37 -27.69
CA ASP A 135 4.80 -14.67 -28.97
C ASP A 135 6.23 -14.82 -29.56
N ASP A 136 7.15 -15.48 -28.84
CA ASP A 136 8.53 -15.82 -29.26
C ASP A 136 8.69 -17.31 -29.67
#